data_AF-X6NZE8-F1
#
_entry.id   AF-X6NZE8-F1
#
_cell.length_a   1.000
_cell.length_b   1.000
_cell.length_c   1.000
_cell.angle_alpha   90.00
_cell.angle_beta   90.00
_cell.angle_gamma   90.00
#
_symmetry.space_group_name_H-M   'P 1'
#
loop_
_entity.id
_entity.type
_entity.pdbx_description
1 polymer ?
#
loop_
_entity_poly.entity_id
_entity_poly.type
_entity_poly.pdbx_seq_one_letter_code
_entity_poly.pdbx_strand_id
1 'polypeptide(L)'
;MSANLRLRKKFAFIYFFFELFAKNVPTHFFKIILKKKKLQTTKPISMTCVLVELLKRQKIAKVTKIATDVNLSPNFRRYGGNVAWGQPVPTIVFHLVRGEHATYVSSFHQRKVIEIFEGKDPSHSGKLGKKTVDELTLGQIFLATPEQKTREEKEGRDKSLKKRKNNATNFCNQEQAKKYLQEINGNDVNLPHFIRYCSLLIHPLLKDSVFKSKLTILGIGSQDEQRQEE
;
A
#
# COMPACT_ATOMS: atom_id res chain seq x y z
N MET A 1 -20.66 15.00 16.38
CA MET A 1 -20.61 13.67 15.69
C MET A 1 -20.45 13.71 14.15
N SER A 2 -20.78 14.79 13.42
CA SER A 2 -20.76 14.81 11.94
C SER A 2 -19.37 14.92 11.26
N ALA A 3 -18.35 15.45 11.95
CA ALA A 3 -17.01 15.65 11.37
C ALA A 3 -16.24 14.33 11.12
N ASN A 4 -16.42 13.33 11.98
CA ASN A 4 -15.74 12.04 11.87
C ASN A 4 -16.21 11.20 10.65
N LEU A 5 -17.47 11.35 10.23
CA LEU A 5 -18.01 10.61 9.09
C LEU A 5 -17.44 11.13 7.75
N ARG A 6 -17.17 12.44 7.63
CA ARG A 6 -16.54 13.02 6.43
C ARG A 6 -15.08 12.61 6.30
N LEU A 7 -14.36 12.48 7.42
CA LEU A 7 -12.99 11.98 7.43
C LEU A 7 -12.95 10.51 6.99
N ARG A 8 -13.81 9.66 7.57
CA ARG A 8 -13.89 8.24 7.22
C ARG A 8 -14.20 7.97 5.74
N LYS A 9 -15.08 8.78 5.12
CA LYS A 9 -15.35 8.65 3.67
C LYS A 9 -14.17 9.08 2.78
N LYS A 10 -13.42 10.13 3.19
CA LYS A 10 -12.18 10.53 2.49
C LYS A 10 -11.10 9.45 2.61
N PHE A 11 -10.97 8.85 3.79
CA PHE A 11 -10.06 7.75 4.01
C PHE A 11 -10.46 6.50 3.21
N ALA A 12 -11.74 6.12 3.16
CA ALA A 12 -12.19 4.96 2.38
C ALA A 12 -11.83 5.04 0.89
N PHE A 13 -11.91 6.23 0.29
CA PHE A 13 -11.49 6.44 -1.10
C PHE A 13 -9.97 6.29 -1.30
N ILE A 14 -9.19 6.79 -0.34
CA ILE A 14 -7.73 6.61 -0.31
C ILE A 14 -7.39 5.12 -0.14
N TYR A 15 -8.04 4.43 0.80
CA TYR A 15 -7.85 3.00 1.06
C TYR A 15 -8.18 2.14 -0.16
N PHE A 16 -9.30 2.40 -0.86
CA PHE A 16 -9.64 1.70 -2.09
C PHE A 16 -8.55 1.89 -3.17
N PHE A 17 -7.97 3.08 -3.23
CA PHE A 17 -6.88 3.38 -4.16
C PHE A 17 -5.60 2.60 -3.83
N PHE A 18 -5.23 2.54 -2.55
CA PHE A 18 -4.11 1.73 -2.07
C PHE A 18 -4.35 0.23 -2.29
N GLU A 19 -5.57 -0.26 -2.08
CA GLU A 19 -5.92 -1.66 -2.31
C GLU A 19 -5.83 -2.02 -3.80
N LEU A 20 -6.30 -1.13 -4.70
CA LEU A 20 -6.11 -1.30 -6.13
C LEU A 20 -4.63 -1.35 -6.52
N PHE A 21 -3.81 -0.51 -5.89
CA PHE A 21 -2.37 -0.44 -6.13
C PHE A 21 -1.60 -1.64 -5.55
N ALA A 22 -2.11 -2.23 -4.47
CA ALA A 22 -1.54 -3.38 -3.77
C ALA A 22 -1.89 -4.72 -4.42
N LYS A 23 -3.04 -4.84 -5.10
CA LYS A 23 -3.37 -6.00 -5.93
C LYS A 23 -2.32 -6.10 -7.03
N ASN A 24 -1.40 -7.04 -6.84
CA ASN A 24 -0.09 -7.18 -7.47
C ASN A 24 -0.17 -7.55 -8.95
N VAL A 25 -0.93 -6.78 -9.75
CA VAL A 25 -1.00 -6.94 -11.19
C VAL A 25 0.30 -6.34 -11.75
N PRO A 26 1.17 -7.12 -12.40
CA PRO A 26 2.46 -6.65 -12.91
C PRO A 26 2.34 -5.76 -14.16
N THR A 27 1.22 -5.04 -14.30
CA THR A 27 0.99 -4.15 -15.45
C THR A 27 1.18 -2.70 -15.04
N HIS A 28 2.06 -2.03 -15.77
CA HIS A 28 2.58 -0.69 -15.56
C HIS A 28 1.56 0.46 -15.66
N PHE A 29 0.25 0.17 -15.58
CA PHE A 29 -0.78 1.12 -15.97
C PHE A 29 -2.01 1.06 -15.07
N PHE A 30 -2.07 1.99 -14.12
CA PHE A 30 -3.31 2.30 -13.41
C PHE A 30 -4.08 3.37 -14.20
N LYS A 31 -5.26 3.01 -14.72
CA LYS A 31 -6.18 3.95 -15.38
C LYS A 31 -7.28 4.35 -14.40
N ILE A 32 -7.16 5.54 -13.82
CA ILE A 32 -8.24 6.11 -13.01
C ILE A 32 -9.28 6.70 -13.97
N ILE A 33 -10.46 6.07 -14.08
CA ILE A 33 -11.59 6.62 -14.82
C ILE A 33 -12.66 7.03 -13.82
N LEU A 34 -12.81 8.33 -13.60
CA LEU A 34 -13.95 8.84 -12.84
C LEU A 34 -15.13 9.08 -13.78
N LYS A 35 -16.10 8.18 -13.74
CA LYS A 35 -17.39 8.37 -14.42
C LYS A 35 -18.36 9.08 -13.49
N LYS A 36 -18.90 10.22 -13.93
CA LYS A 36 -19.90 11.01 -13.21
C LYS A 36 -21.24 10.24 -13.17
N LYS A 37 -21.59 9.61 -12.05
CA LYS A 37 -22.97 9.17 -11.78
C LYS A 37 -23.75 10.36 -11.20
N LYS A 38 -24.65 10.94 -12.01
CA LYS A 38 -25.69 11.93 -11.64
C LYS A 38 -25.49 12.66 -10.29
N LEU A 39 -24.55 13.60 -10.24
CA LEU A 39 -24.59 14.71 -9.27
C LEU A 39 -23.74 15.87 -9.81
N GLN A 40 -24.32 17.07 -9.86
CA GLN A 40 -23.72 18.28 -10.40
C GLN A 40 -22.62 18.84 -9.49
N THR A 41 -21.47 18.17 -9.40
CA THR A 41 -20.29 18.80 -8.80
C THR A 41 -19.15 18.79 -9.81
N THR A 42 -18.59 19.97 -10.08
CA THR A 42 -17.33 20.22 -10.81
C THR A 42 -16.09 19.74 -10.03
N LYS A 43 -16.29 19.14 -8.87
CA LYS A 43 -15.25 18.76 -7.90
C LYS A 43 -14.46 17.45 -8.18
N PRO A 44 -14.88 16.48 -9.02
CA PRO A 44 -14.16 15.21 -9.10
C PRO A 44 -12.80 15.33 -9.79
N ILE A 45 -12.68 16.16 -10.84
CA ILE A 45 -11.40 16.37 -11.55
C ILE A 45 -10.41 17.06 -10.62
N SER A 46 -10.81 18.18 -10.00
CA SER A 46 -9.97 18.91 -9.04
C SER A 46 -9.49 18.03 -7.89
N MET A 47 -10.38 17.21 -7.31
CA MET A 47 -10.02 16.28 -6.23
C MET A 47 -9.03 15.20 -6.70
N THR A 48 -9.17 14.72 -7.93
CA THR A 48 -8.22 13.76 -8.53
C THR A 48 -6.85 14.38 -8.69
N CYS A 49 -6.78 15.62 -9.18
CA CYS A 49 -5.51 16.34 -9.31
C CYS A 49 -4.81 16.49 -7.95
N VAL A 50 -5.55 16.89 -6.90
CA VAL A 50 -5.00 17.00 -5.54
C VAL A 50 -4.50 15.64 -5.03
N LEU A 51 -5.24 14.56 -5.27
CA LEU A 51 -4.83 13.21 -4.86
C LEU A 51 -3.56 12.77 -5.58
N VAL A 52 -3.51 12.93 -6.90
CA VAL A 52 -2.33 12.57 -7.71
C VAL A 52 -1.11 13.39 -7.28
N GLU A 53 -1.30 14.67 -6.98
CA GLU A 53 -0.24 15.53 -6.48
C GLU A 53 0.28 15.07 -5.12
N LEU A 54 -0.63 14.67 -4.21
CA LEU A 54 -0.25 14.12 -2.91
C LEU A 54 0.55 12.82 -3.06
N LEU A 55 0.11 11.90 -3.93
CA LEU A 55 0.83 10.66 -4.23
C LEU A 55 2.22 10.92 -4.83
N LYS A 56 2.35 11.95 -5.66
CA LYS A 56 3.63 12.39 -6.24
C LYS A 56 4.55 12.97 -5.17
N ARG A 57 4.05 13.87 -4.32
CA ARG A 57 4.82 14.51 -3.23
C ARG A 57 5.35 13.48 -2.24
N GLN A 58 4.57 12.44 -1.93
CA GLN A 58 4.99 11.33 -1.06
C GLN A 58 5.90 10.31 -1.75
N LYS A 59 6.23 10.51 -3.03
CA LYS A 59 6.97 9.57 -3.89
C LYS A 59 6.33 8.16 -3.97
N ILE A 60 5.03 8.05 -3.73
CA ILE A 60 4.28 6.78 -3.84
C ILE A 60 3.96 6.48 -5.30
N ALA A 61 3.66 7.50 -6.10
CA ALA A 61 3.39 7.32 -7.53
C ALA A 61 4.22 8.30 -8.36
N LYS A 62 4.69 7.83 -9.52
CA LYS A 62 5.26 8.68 -10.57
C LYS A 62 4.23 8.78 -11.70
N VAL A 63 3.88 10.00 -12.07
CA VAL A 63 2.99 10.27 -13.21
C VAL A 63 3.79 10.09 -14.50
N THR A 64 3.38 9.18 -15.38
CA THR A 64 4.05 8.95 -16.68
C THR A 64 3.37 9.68 -17.82
N LYS A 65 2.04 9.76 -17.78
CA LYS A 65 1.24 10.44 -18.80
C LYS A 65 -0.02 11.01 -18.18
N ILE A 66 -0.42 12.18 -18.64
CA ILE A 66 -1.71 12.80 -18.34
C ILE A 66 -2.43 12.95 -19.66
N ALA A 67 -3.66 12.45 -19.76
CA ALA A 67 -4.50 12.61 -20.92
C ALA A 67 -5.84 13.21 -20.49
N THR A 68 -6.36 14.13 -21.28
CA THR A 68 -7.69 14.69 -21.12
C THR A 68 -8.53 14.25 -22.31
N ASP A 69 -9.76 13.87 -22.06
CA ASP A 69 -10.68 13.37 -23.06
C ASP A 69 -12.10 13.89 -22.78
N VAL A 70 -12.96 13.89 -23.80
CA VAL A 70 -14.37 14.24 -23.67
C VAL A 70 -15.18 13.00 -24.02
N ASN A 71 -15.73 12.37 -22.98
CA ASN A 71 -16.52 11.17 -23.18
C ASN A 71 -17.93 11.56 -23.67
N LEU A 72 -18.23 11.20 -24.91
CA LEU A 72 -19.56 11.25 -25.50
C LEU A 72 -20.16 9.85 -25.39
N SER A 73 -21.00 9.64 -24.38
CA SER A 73 -21.70 8.36 -24.23
C SER A 73 -22.99 8.40 -25.05
N PRO A 74 -23.20 7.49 -26.01
CA PRO A 74 -24.46 7.41 -26.75
C PRO A 74 -25.59 7.05 -25.77
N ASN A 75 -26.68 7.81 -25.84
CA ASN A 75 -27.84 7.63 -24.99
C ASN A 75 -28.90 6.83 -25.76
N PHE A 76 -28.81 5.51 -25.67
CA PHE A 76 -29.84 4.60 -26.18
C PHE A 76 -31.04 4.62 -25.22
N ARG A 77 -31.85 5.68 -25.24
CA ARG A 77 -33.12 5.68 -24.50
C ARG A 77 -34.03 4.58 -25.07
N ARG A 78 -34.70 3.87 -24.16
CA ARG A 78 -35.36 2.56 -24.36
C ARG A 78 -36.52 2.50 -25.38
N TYR A 79 -36.94 3.59 -26.00
CA TYR A 79 -38.07 3.60 -26.93
C TYR A 79 -37.83 4.59 -28.07
N GLY A 80 -37.68 4.10 -29.31
CA GLY A 80 -37.86 4.93 -30.51
C GLY A 80 -36.69 5.18 -31.48
N GLY A 81 -35.68 4.31 -31.55
CA GLY A 81 -34.80 4.16 -32.74
C GLY A 81 -33.75 5.26 -33.04
N ASN A 82 -33.87 6.48 -32.51
CA ASN A 82 -32.92 7.55 -32.80
C ASN A 82 -31.74 7.57 -31.82
N VAL A 83 -30.50 7.55 -32.35
CA VAL A 83 -29.28 7.71 -31.56
C VAL A 83 -29.16 9.16 -31.10
N ALA A 84 -29.42 9.41 -29.83
CA ALA A 84 -29.15 10.69 -29.19
C ALA A 84 -27.78 10.63 -28.50
N TRP A 85 -26.92 11.63 -28.73
CA TRP A 85 -25.66 11.77 -27.99
C TRP A 85 -25.94 12.33 -26.60
N GLY A 86 -25.32 11.75 -25.56
CA GLY A 86 -25.34 12.32 -24.22
C GLY A 86 -24.57 13.64 -24.14
N GLN A 87 -24.77 14.39 -23.05
CA GLN A 87 -23.95 15.58 -22.79
C GLN A 87 -22.46 15.19 -22.68
N PRO A 88 -21.54 15.95 -23.30
CA PRO A 88 -20.11 15.68 -23.20
C PRO A 88 -19.65 15.73 -21.74
N VAL A 89 -18.95 14.69 -21.29
CA VAL A 89 -18.39 14.63 -19.94
C VAL A 89 -16.87 14.73 -20.01
N PRO A 90 -16.26 15.82 -19.49
CA PRO A 90 -14.81 15.93 -19.45
C PRO A 90 -14.24 14.83 -18.54
N THR A 91 -13.21 14.17 -19.02
CA THR A 91 -12.52 13.07 -18.35
C THR A 91 -11.03 13.39 -18.31
N ILE A 92 -10.41 13.18 -17.16
CA ILE A 92 -8.95 13.20 -17.01
C ILE A 92 -8.46 11.79 -16.69
N VAL A 93 -7.38 11.38 -17.33
CA VAL A 93 -6.76 10.08 -17.16
C VAL A 93 -5.30 10.30 -16.77
N PHE A 94 -4.95 9.84 -15.57
CA PHE A 94 -3.57 9.81 -15.10
C PHE A 94 -3.03 8.39 -15.29
N HIS A 95 -1.91 8.27 -15.99
CA HIS A 95 -1.11 7.05 -16.01
C HIS A 95 -0.07 7.17 -14.90
N LEU A 96 -0.19 6.31 -13.91
CA LEU A 96 0.69 6.27 -12.74
C LEU A 96 1.50 4.97 -12.76
N VAL A 97 2.79 5.08 -12.47
CA VAL A 97 3.66 3.95 -12.13
C VAL A 97 4.04 4.03 -10.65
N ARG A 98 4.43 2.89 -10.06
CA ARG A 98 4.92 2.86 -8.67
C ARG A 98 6.12 3.80 -8.52
N GLY A 99 6.05 4.70 -7.53
CA GLY A 99 7.15 5.55 -7.13
C GLY A 99 8.09 4.84 -6.15
N GLU A 100 9.15 5.53 -5.74
CA GLU A 100 10.19 5.04 -4.82
C GLU A 100 9.61 4.46 -3.52
N HIS A 101 8.49 5.01 -3.04
CA HIS A 101 7.88 4.64 -1.78
C HIS A 101 6.67 3.71 -1.91
N ALA A 102 6.24 3.37 -3.13
CA ALA A 102 5.09 2.46 -3.33
C ALA A 102 5.39 0.99 -3.05
N THR A 103 6.66 0.63 -2.93
CA THR A 103 7.10 -0.70 -2.50
C THR A 103 6.98 -0.89 -0.99
N TYR A 104 6.75 0.18 -0.23
CA TYR A 104 6.61 0.09 1.20
C TYR A 104 5.24 -0.47 1.55
N VAL A 105 5.20 -1.79 1.72
CA VAL A 105 4.31 -2.52 2.63
C VAL A 105 2.82 -2.47 2.22
N SER A 106 2.19 -3.64 2.01
CA SER A 106 0.74 -3.68 1.74
C SER A 106 -0.03 -2.94 2.84
N SER A 107 -1.19 -2.35 2.52
CA SER A 107 -2.01 -1.63 3.52
C SER A 107 -2.31 -2.50 4.76
N PHE A 108 -2.46 -3.80 4.54
CA PHE A 108 -2.56 -4.81 5.58
C PHE A 108 -1.30 -4.88 6.45
N HIS A 109 -0.13 -5.09 5.84
CA HIS A 109 1.13 -5.12 6.59
C HIS A 109 1.39 -3.79 7.33
N GLN A 110 1.04 -2.65 6.74
CA GLN A 110 1.25 -1.35 7.39
C GLN A 110 0.36 -1.21 8.61
N ARG A 111 -0.93 -1.58 8.51
CA ARG A 111 -1.84 -1.59 9.67
C ARG A 111 -1.31 -2.50 10.77
N LYS A 112 -0.83 -3.68 10.43
CA LYS A 112 -0.26 -4.62 11.41
C LYS A 112 1.04 -4.15 12.02
N VAL A 113 1.89 -3.46 11.27
CA VAL A 113 3.08 -2.79 11.83
C VAL A 113 2.68 -1.67 12.80
N ILE A 114 1.61 -0.93 12.51
CA ILE A 114 1.06 0.07 13.45
C ILE A 114 0.52 -0.63 14.71
N GLU A 115 -0.19 -1.75 14.58
CA GLU A 115 -0.65 -2.54 15.73
C GLU A 115 0.53 -3.05 16.59
N ILE A 116 1.64 -3.50 15.98
CA ILE A 116 2.86 -3.86 16.71
C ILE A 116 3.40 -2.67 17.49
N PHE A 117 3.42 -1.49 16.86
CA PHE A 117 3.90 -0.27 17.49
C PHE A 117 3.02 0.12 18.69
N GLU A 118 1.71 0.18 18.50
CA GLU A 118 0.73 0.55 19.53
C GLU A 118 0.74 -0.45 20.69
N GLY A 119 0.94 -1.75 20.41
CA GLY A 119 1.07 -2.78 21.46
C GLY A 119 2.30 -2.61 22.34
N LYS A 120 3.33 -1.88 21.88
CA LYS A 120 4.54 -1.55 22.65
C LYS A 120 4.53 -0.13 23.22
N ASP A 121 3.59 0.72 22.79
CA ASP A 121 3.40 2.10 23.24
C ASP A 121 1.98 2.28 23.82
N PRO A 122 1.69 1.71 25.01
CA PRO A 122 0.35 1.76 25.61
C PRO A 122 -0.07 3.19 26.01
N SER A 123 0.87 4.11 26.16
CA SER A 123 0.59 5.52 26.43
C SER A 123 0.24 6.31 25.16
N HIS A 124 0.32 5.69 23.98
CA HIS A 124 0.11 6.31 22.67
C HIS A 124 0.94 7.59 22.50
N SER A 125 2.17 7.57 23.02
CA SER A 125 3.11 8.69 22.93
C SER A 125 3.56 8.96 21.49
N GLY A 126 3.41 7.97 20.60
CA GLY A 126 3.89 8.00 19.22
C GLY A 126 5.38 7.73 19.11
N LYS A 127 6.02 7.26 20.19
CA LYS A 127 7.47 7.02 20.30
C LYS A 127 7.77 5.66 20.93
N LEU A 128 8.80 4.98 20.42
CA LEU A 128 9.36 3.77 21.03
C LEU A 128 10.85 3.96 21.27
N GLY A 129 11.37 3.47 22.40
CA GLY A 129 12.81 3.45 22.63
C GLY A 129 13.51 2.51 21.64
N LYS A 130 14.71 2.87 21.16
CA LYS A 130 15.52 2.04 20.27
C LYS A 130 15.74 0.62 20.82
N LYS A 131 15.98 0.50 22.14
CA LYS A 131 16.12 -0.79 22.83
C LYS A 131 14.90 -1.69 22.64
N THR A 132 13.70 -1.13 22.81
CA THR A 132 12.43 -1.84 22.61
C THR A 132 12.26 -2.28 21.14
N VAL A 133 12.70 -1.45 20.19
CA VAL A 133 12.67 -1.79 18.76
C VAL A 133 13.65 -2.92 18.42
N ASP A 134 14.82 -2.96 19.06
CA ASP A 134 15.80 -4.05 18.89
C ASP A 134 15.32 -5.37 19.51
N GLU A 135 14.69 -5.29 20.70
CA GLU A 135 14.10 -6.43 21.41
C GLU A 135 12.97 -7.13 20.62
N LEU A 136 12.25 -6.37 19.78
CA LEU A 136 11.22 -6.95 18.90
C LEU A 136 11.76 -7.95 17.88
N THR A 137 13.09 -7.97 17.64
CA THR A 137 13.77 -8.91 16.72
C THR A 137 13.05 -9.12 15.37
N LEU A 138 12.41 -8.05 14.86
CA LEU A 138 11.57 -8.10 13.65
C LEU A 138 12.33 -8.65 12.43
N GLY A 139 13.63 -8.36 12.38
CA GLY A 139 14.52 -8.84 11.34
C GLY A 139 14.75 -10.35 11.35
N GLN A 140 14.48 -11.06 12.45
CA GLN A 140 14.50 -12.53 12.52
C GLN A 140 13.11 -13.11 12.23
N ILE A 141 12.06 -12.44 12.70
CA ILE A 141 10.67 -12.92 12.59
C ILE A 141 10.17 -12.86 11.14
N PHE A 142 10.41 -11.75 10.44
CA PHE A 142 9.90 -11.52 9.08
C PHE A 142 10.86 -11.93 7.95
N LEU A 143 11.97 -12.57 8.29
CA LEU A 143 12.81 -13.22 7.29
C LEU A 143 12.04 -14.36 6.61
N ALA A 144 12.05 -14.34 5.27
CA ALA A 144 11.56 -15.47 4.49
C ALA A 144 12.36 -16.73 4.84
N THR A 145 11.68 -17.76 5.35
CA THR A 145 12.32 -19.05 5.63
C THR A 145 12.82 -19.66 4.31
N PRO A 146 13.95 -20.41 4.34
CA PRO A 146 14.49 -21.03 3.13
C PRO A 146 13.47 -21.92 2.41
N GLU A 147 12.56 -22.55 3.15
CA GLU A 147 11.48 -23.39 2.62
C GLU A 147 10.47 -22.60 1.76
N GLN A 148 10.17 -21.36 2.15
CA GLN A 148 9.28 -20.46 1.39
C GLN A 148 9.90 -20.05 0.05
N LYS A 149 11.23 -19.94 -0.02
CA LYS A 149 11.96 -19.67 -1.26
C LYS A 149 11.80 -20.83 -2.26
N THR A 150 11.82 -22.07 -1.78
CA THR A 150 11.74 -23.28 -2.63
C THR A 150 10.38 -23.53 -3.27
N ARG A 151 9.26 -23.12 -2.64
CA ARG A 151 7.91 -23.32 -3.23
C ARG A 151 7.68 -22.44 -4.45
N GLU A 152 8.18 -21.21 -4.44
CA GLU A 152 8.05 -20.29 -5.58
C GLU A 152 9.06 -20.61 -6.69
N GLU A 153 10.24 -21.15 -6.36
CA GLU A 153 11.20 -21.66 -7.35
C GLU A 153 10.62 -22.82 -8.18
N LYS A 154 9.62 -23.56 -7.68
CA LYS A 154 8.96 -24.65 -8.44
C LYS A 154 7.99 -24.15 -9.51
N GLU A 155 7.46 -22.93 -9.42
CA GLU A 155 6.55 -22.35 -10.42
C GLU A 155 7.26 -21.55 -11.53
N GLY A 156 8.54 -21.18 -11.35
CA GLY A 156 9.34 -20.50 -12.37
C GLY A 156 10.37 -21.42 -13.05
N ARG A 157 10.23 -21.67 -14.36
CA ARG A 157 11.26 -22.32 -15.19
C ARG A 157 12.48 -21.39 -15.35
N ASP A 158 13.41 -21.42 -14.39
CA ASP A 158 14.84 -21.06 -14.54
C ASP A 158 15.53 -21.06 -13.15
N LYS A 159 16.20 -22.18 -12.80
CA LYS A 159 16.51 -22.53 -11.39
C LYS A 159 17.96 -22.35 -10.94
N SER A 160 18.93 -22.13 -11.82
CA SER A 160 20.36 -22.24 -11.47
C SER A 160 21.04 -20.93 -11.03
N LEU A 161 20.52 -19.75 -11.42
CA LEU A 161 21.16 -18.45 -11.12
C LEU A 161 20.53 -17.66 -9.95
N LYS A 162 19.33 -18.03 -9.49
CA LYS A 162 18.56 -17.24 -8.50
C LYS A 162 18.93 -17.49 -7.03
N LYS A 163 19.36 -18.71 -6.69
CA LYS A 163 19.58 -19.12 -5.29
C LYS A 163 20.70 -18.34 -4.58
N ARG A 164 21.74 -17.91 -5.31
CA ARG A 164 22.84 -17.09 -4.75
C ARG A 164 22.47 -15.63 -4.52
N LYS A 165 21.57 -15.04 -5.33
CA LYS A 165 21.15 -13.63 -5.18
C LYS A 165 20.26 -13.42 -3.95
N ASN A 166 19.40 -14.37 -3.61
CA ASN A 166 18.37 -14.20 -2.57
C ASN A 166 18.88 -14.28 -1.12
N ASN A 167 20.07 -14.81 -0.88
CA ASN A 167 20.67 -14.82 0.47
C ASN A 167 21.46 -13.53 0.72
N ALA A 168 22.14 -13.01 -0.30
CA ALA A 168 22.83 -11.73 -0.23
C ALA A 168 21.85 -10.56 0.01
N THR A 169 20.67 -10.59 -0.60
CA THR A 169 19.64 -9.53 -0.44
C THR A 169 19.10 -9.45 0.99
N ASN A 170 18.84 -10.58 1.64
CA ASN A 170 18.32 -10.60 3.01
C ASN A 170 19.33 -10.05 4.02
N PHE A 171 20.61 -10.42 3.87
CA PHE A 171 21.68 -9.91 4.72
C PHE A 171 21.86 -8.39 4.53
N CYS A 172 21.87 -7.93 3.28
CA CYS A 172 21.97 -6.52 2.94
C CYS A 172 20.83 -5.68 3.56
N ASN A 173 19.59 -6.17 3.52
CA ASN A 173 18.44 -5.47 4.08
C ASN A 173 18.53 -5.32 5.61
N GLN A 174 19.03 -6.35 6.31
CA GLN A 174 19.22 -6.27 7.76
C GLN A 174 20.29 -5.24 8.14
N GLU A 175 21.39 -5.18 7.39
CA GLU A 175 22.42 -4.15 7.61
C GLU A 175 21.88 -2.75 7.32
N GLN A 176 21.13 -2.57 6.25
CA GLN A 176 20.48 -1.29 5.92
C GLN A 176 19.52 -0.85 7.02
N ALA A 177 18.69 -1.77 7.53
CA ALA A 177 17.75 -1.49 8.61
C ALA A 177 18.47 -1.10 9.91
N LYS A 178 19.57 -1.77 10.26
CA LYS A 178 20.42 -1.43 11.40
C LYS A 178 21.07 -0.06 11.25
N LYS A 179 21.66 0.22 10.09
CA LYS A 179 22.24 1.55 9.77
C LYS A 179 21.19 2.65 9.90
N TYR A 180 19.99 2.40 9.37
CA TYR A 180 18.88 3.34 9.46
C TYR A 180 18.47 3.63 10.91
N LEU A 181 18.43 2.64 11.80
CA LEU A 181 18.16 2.88 13.23
C LEU A 181 19.28 3.69 13.91
N GLN A 182 20.53 3.51 13.50
CA GLN A 182 21.68 4.27 14.03
C GLN A 182 21.65 5.73 13.57
N GLU A 183 21.23 6.00 12.33
CA GLU A 183 21.12 7.35 11.75
C GLU A 183 20.02 8.21 12.39
N ILE A 184 19.02 7.61 13.04
CA ILE A 184 17.97 8.37 13.72
C ILE A 184 18.58 9.08 14.93
N ASN A 185 18.56 10.41 14.94
CA ASN A 185 19.03 11.20 16.09
C ASN A 185 18.09 11.02 17.30
N GLY A 186 18.67 10.64 18.44
CA GLY A 186 17.95 10.41 19.70
C GLY A 186 17.79 8.94 20.07
N ASN A 187 17.21 8.70 21.25
CA ASN A 187 16.92 7.35 21.76
C ASN A 187 15.54 6.83 21.37
N ASP A 188 14.71 7.70 20.79
CA ASP A 188 13.32 7.41 20.46
C ASP A 188 13.12 7.26 18.96
N VAL A 189 12.24 6.34 18.58
CA VAL A 189 11.82 6.03 17.22
C VAL A 189 10.35 6.38 17.10
N ASN A 190 10.04 7.40 16.31
CA ASN A 190 8.66 7.79 16.05
C ASN A 190 8.00 6.79 15.07
N LEU A 191 6.67 6.73 15.08
CA LEU A 191 5.90 5.83 14.21
C LEU A 191 6.31 5.85 12.72
N PRO A 192 6.52 7.01 12.05
CA PRO A 192 6.96 7.01 10.65
C PRO A 192 8.34 6.37 10.44
N HIS A 193 9.27 6.57 11.38
CA HIS A 193 10.59 5.94 11.32
C HIS A 193 10.49 4.44 11.59
N PHE A 194 9.62 4.02 12.51
CA PHE A 194 9.36 2.61 12.76
C PHE A 194 8.76 1.90 11.55
N ILE A 195 7.75 2.49 10.90
CA ILE A 195 7.16 1.92 9.67
C ILE A 195 8.23 1.77 8.60
N ARG A 196 9.08 2.78 8.41
CA ARG A 196 10.18 2.71 7.45
C ARG A 196 11.19 1.62 7.82
N TYR A 197 11.57 1.50 9.08
CA TYR A 197 12.43 0.42 9.56
C TYR A 197 11.83 -0.96 9.27
N CYS A 198 10.57 -1.19 9.64
CA CYS A 198 9.85 -2.43 9.36
C CYS A 198 9.76 -2.72 7.86
N SER A 199 9.60 -1.68 7.03
CA SER A 199 9.51 -1.84 5.58
C SER A 199 10.81 -2.30 4.91
N LEU A 200 11.96 -2.02 5.53
CA LEU A 200 13.26 -2.55 5.09
C LEU A 200 13.42 -4.04 5.45
N LEU A 201 12.79 -4.46 6.55
CA LEU A 201 12.87 -5.83 7.06
C LEU A 201 11.83 -6.77 6.47
N ILE A 202 10.60 -6.28 6.25
CA ILE A 202 9.50 -7.06 5.69
C ILE A 202 9.76 -7.24 4.20
N HIS A 203 10.04 -8.49 3.81
CA HIS A 203 10.29 -8.81 2.42
C HIS A 203 9.07 -8.46 1.56
N PRO A 204 9.21 -7.73 0.43
CA PRO A 204 8.08 -7.30 -0.41
C PRO A 204 7.25 -8.47 -0.97
N LEU A 205 7.86 -9.64 -1.10
CA LEU A 205 7.22 -10.88 -1.57
C LEU A 205 6.71 -11.78 -0.43
N LEU A 206 6.78 -11.33 0.83
CA LEU A 206 6.24 -12.09 1.94
C LEU A 206 4.73 -12.19 1.77
N LYS A 207 4.22 -13.42 1.57
CA LYS A 207 2.79 -13.65 1.42
C LYS A 207 2.05 -13.28 2.70
N ASP A 208 0.86 -12.70 2.56
CA ASP A 208 0.01 -12.28 3.68
C ASP A 208 -0.26 -13.44 4.67
N SER A 209 -0.41 -14.67 4.17
CA SER A 209 -0.61 -15.86 5.02
C SER A 209 0.59 -16.15 5.92
N VAL A 210 1.81 -16.00 5.39
CA VAL A 210 3.04 -16.14 6.16
C VAL A 210 3.15 -14.99 7.15
N PHE A 211 2.90 -13.77 6.71
CA PHE A 211 2.97 -12.60 7.57
C PHE A 211 2.00 -12.74 8.76
N LYS A 212 0.75 -13.16 8.52
CA LYS A 212 -0.22 -13.51 9.57
C LYS A 212 0.33 -14.55 10.55
N SER A 213 0.93 -15.63 10.07
CA SER A 213 1.53 -16.66 10.94
C SER A 213 2.70 -16.15 11.78
N LYS A 214 3.39 -15.10 11.33
CA LYS A 214 4.49 -14.48 12.06
C LYS A 214 4.00 -13.45 13.09
N LEU A 215 2.86 -12.82 12.85
CA LEU A 215 2.23 -11.90 13.80
C LEU A 215 1.76 -12.60 15.08
N THR A 216 1.34 -13.86 15.00
CA THR A 216 0.95 -14.63 16.19
C THR A 216 2.12 -14.83 17.15
N ILE A 217 3.35 -14.92 16.64
CA ILE A 217 4.58 -14.97 17.46
C ILE A 217 4.75 -13.67 18.26
N LEU A 218 4.32 -12.54 17.70
CA LEU A 218 4.33 -11.23 18.36
C LEU A 218 3.14 -11.02 19.30
N GLY A 219 2.27 -12.04 19.48
CA GLY A 219 1.06 -11.95 20.30
C GLY A 219 -0.08 -11.16 19.65
N ILE A 220 0.03 -10.84 18.34
CA ILE A 220 -1.00 -10.11 17.60
C ILE A 220 -1.84 -11.13 16.86
N GLY A 221 -2.96 -11.50 17.48
CA GLY A 221 -3.90 -12.48 16.94
C GLY A 221 -4.78 -11.90 15.82
N SER A 222 -5.26 -12.80 14.96
CA SER A 222 -6.18 -12.54 13.83
C SER A 222 -7.59 -12.16 14.30
N GLN A 223 -7.78 -11.07 15.05
CA GLN A 223 -9.13 -10.59 15.36
C GLN A 223 -9.90 -10.10 14.10
N ASP A 224 -9.20 -9.92 12.97
CA ASP A 224 -9.81 -9.47 11.72
C ASP A 224 -10.62 -10.56 10.98
N GLU A 225 -10.42 -11.85 11.27
CA GLU A 225 -11.14 -12.92 10.57
C GLU A 225 -12.60 -13.04 11.02
N GLN A 226 -12.97 -12.47 12.18
CA GLN A 226 -14.36 -12.45 12.66
C GLN A 226 -15.19 -11.28 12.11
N ARG A 227 -14.62 -10.34 11.32
CA ARG A 227 -15.34 -9.15 10.82
C ARG A 227 -15.62 -9.14 9.32
N GLN A 228 -15.36 -10.24 8.61
CA GLN A 228 -15.65 -10.35 7.17
C GLN A 228 -16.82 -11.30 6.85
N GLU A 229 -17.44 -11.92 7.86
CA GLU A 229 -18.63 -12.78 7.70
C GLU A 229 -19.96 -12.12 8.18
N GLU A 230 -19.93 -10.83 8.54
CA GLU A 230 -21.13 -10.00 8.81
C GLU A 230 -21.32 -8.93 7.73
#